data_AF-A0A659S0I4-F1
#
_entry.id   AF-A0A659S0I4-F1
#
_cell.length_a   1.000
_cell.length_b   1.000
_cell.length_c   1.000
_cell.angle_alpha   90.00
_cell.angle_beta   90.00
_cell.angle_gamma   90.00
#
_symmetry.space_group_name_H-M   'P 1'
#
loop_
_entity.id
_entity.type
_entity.pdbx_description
1 polymer ?
#
loop_
_entity_poly.entity_id
_entity_poly.type
_entity_poly.pdbx_seq_one_letter_code
_entity_poly.pdbx_strand_id
1 'polypeptide(L)'
;LARPPGAQVNVGHTVASGYVTGAMFILGISAYYMLKGRDFAFAKRSFAIAASFGMAAVLSVIVLGDESGYEMGDVQKTKLAAIEAEWETQPAPASFTLFGIPDQDKQENHLAIQIPYALGIIATRSVDTPVIGLKDLMVQHEERIRNGMKAYELLEQLRAGSTDQAVRDQFNSMKKDLGYGLLLKRYTPNVTDATEAQIQQATKDSIPRVAPLYFAFRIMVACGFLLLAIIALSFWSVIRNRIGEKKWLLRAALYGIPLPWIAVEAGWFVAEYGRQPWAIGEVLPTAVANSSLTVGDLLFSMFLICGLYTLFLVAELFLMFKFARLGPSSLKTGRYHFEQSTVTSQPAR
;
A
#
# COMPACT_ATOMS: atom_id res chain seq x y z
N LEU A 1 6.96 -28.28 -1.78
CA LEU A 1 6.80 -26.91 -2.31
C LEU A 1 6.29 -26.01 -1.18
N ALA A 2 7.18 -25.56 -0.30
CA ALA A 2 6.82 -24.54 0.68
C ALA A 2 6.66 -23.21 -0.07
N ARG A 3 5.48 -22.59 -0.01
CA ARG A 3 5.27 -21.26 -0.61
C ARG A 3 6.10 -20.24 0.18
N PRO A 4 6.72 -19.24 -0.47
CA PRO A 4 7.46 -18.20 0.24
C PRO A 4 6.54 -17.50 1.26
N PRO A 5 6.96 -17.35 2.53
CA PRO A 5 6.14 -16.82 3.63
C PRO A 5 5.46 -15.49 3.30
N GLY A 6 6.22 -14.52 2.77
CA GLY A 6 5.72 -13.19 2.43
C GLY A 6 4.59 -13.16 1.37
N ALA A 7 4.50 -14.16 0.49
CA ALA A 7 3.40 -14.20 -0.50
C ALA A 7 2.04 -14.51 0.16
N GLN A 8 2.02 -15.28 1.24
CA GLN A 8 0.77 -15.65 1.93
C GLN A 8 0.21 -14.47 2.71
N VAL A 9 1.07 -13.71 3.38
CA VAL A 9 0.70 -12.53 4.16
C VAL A 9 0.13 -11.44 3.25
N ASN A 10 0.79 -11.17 2.12
CA ASN A 10 0.33 -10.16 1.17
C ASN A 10 -1.03 -10.50 0.56
N VAL A 11 -1.26 -11.77 0.20
CA VAL A 11 -2.57 -12.22 -0.32
C VAL A 11 -3.64 -12.07 0.76
N GLY A 12 -3.37 -12.51 1.98
CA GLY A 12 -4.32 -12.40 3.09
C GLY A 12 -4.70 -10.95 3.38
N HIS A 13 -3.71 -10.07 3.51
CA HIS A 13 -3.91 -8.65 3.80
C HIS A 13 -4.70 -7.94 2.68
N THR A 14 -4.38 -8.22 1.42
CA THR A 14 -5.06 -7.62 0.26
C THR A 14 -6.51 -8.06 0.14
N VAL A 15 -6.78 -9.37 0.30
CA VAL A 15 -8.15 -9.92 0.24
C VAL A 15 -9.00 -9.37 1.38
N ALA A 16 -8.46 -9.35 2.60
CA ALA A 16 -9.16 -8.78 3.76
C ALA A 16 -9.46 -7.28 3.56
N SER A 17 -8.56 -6.52 2.92
CA SER A 17 -8.78 -5.11 2.57
C SER A 17 -9.90 -4.93 1.55
N GLY A 18 -10.02 -5.84 0.59
CA GLY A 18 -11.17 -5.91 -0.33
C GLY A 18 -12.49 -6.16 0.40
N TYR A 19 -12.50 -7.05 1.41
CA TYR A 19 -13.67 -7.30 2.24
C TYR A 19 -14.09 -6.07 3.06
N VAL A 20 -13.13 -5.35 3.65
CA VAL A 20 -13.40 -4.07 4.34
C VAL A 20 -14.02 -3.05 3.38
N THR A 21 -13.47 -2.94 2.17
CA THR A 21 -13.96 -2.02 1.14
C THR A 21 -15.43 -2.29 0.78
N GLY A 22 -15.77 -3.55 0.48
CA GLY A 22 -17.14 -3.95 0.18
C GLY A 22 -18.10 -3.77 1.37
N ALA A 23 -17.66 -4.14 2.58
CA ALA A 23 -18.45 -3.96 3.79
C ALA A 23 -18.77 -2.49 4.05
N MET A 24 -17.78 -1.60 3.96
CA MET A 24 -17.96 -0.16 4.17
C MET A 24 -18.86 0.48 3.13
N PHE A 25 -18.78 0.04 1.87
CA PHE A 25 -19.68 0.51 0.82
C PHE A 25 -21.15 0.21 1.14
N ILE A 26 -21.46 -1.04 1.52
CA ILE A 26 -22.83 -1.43 1.91
C ILE A 26 -23.26 -0.67 3.17
N LEU A 27 -22.36 -0.53 4.14
CA LEU A 27 -22.61 0.18 5.40
C LEU A 27 -22.97 1.64 5.16
N GLY A 28 -22.21 2.34 4.32
CA GLY A 28 -22.43 3.75 3.98
C GLY A 28 -23.71 4.00 3.20
N ILE A 29 -24.03 3.15 2.20
CA ILE A 29 -25.29 3.25 1.46
C ILE A 29 -26.50 2.95 2.35
N SER A 30 -26.40 1.92 3.20
CA SER A 30 -27.47 1.59 4.16
C SER A 30 -27.68 2.72 5.17
N ALA A 31 -26.60 3.36 5.61
CA ALA A 31 -26.66 4.55 6.47
C ALA A 31 -27.32 5.75 5.77
N TYR A 32 -27.05 5.96 4.49
CA TYR A 32 -27.72 6.98 3.69
C TYR A 32 -29.24 6.77 3.63
N TYR A 33 -29.71 5.54 3.41
CA TYR A 33 -31.15 5.24 3.42
C TYR A 33 -31.81 5.52 4.77
N MET A 34 -31.16 5.10 5.88
CA MET A 34 -31.65 5.39 7.23
C MET A 34 -31.70 6.89 7.52
N LEU A 35 -30.69 7.66 7.08
CA LEU A 35 -30.68 9.13 7.22
C LEU A 35 -31.80 9.82 6.43
N LYS A 36 -32.20 9.24 5.30
CA LYS A 36 -33.30 9.75 4.47
C LYS A 36 -34.68 9.22 4.88
N GLY A 37 -34.75 8.35 5.88
CA GLY A 37 -36.02 7.74 6.30
C GLY A 37 -36.61 6.78 5.25
N ARG A 38 -35.77 6.17 4.40
CA ARG A 38 -36.20 5.29 3.30
C ARG A 38 -35.91 3.84 3.63
N ASP A 39 -36.88 2.97 3.32
CA ASP A 39 -36.74 1.50 3.33
C ASP A 39 -36.02 0.94 4.58
N PHE A 40 -36.41 1.41 5.78
CA PHE A 40 -35.68 1.15 7.03
C PHE A 40 -35.44 -0.33 7.31
N ALA A 41 -36.43 -1.20 7.04
CA ALA A 41 -36.29 -2.64 7.24
C ALA A 41 -35.22 -3.27 6.33
N PHE A 42 -35.12 -2.81 5.08
CA PHE A 42 -34.09 -3.23 4.14
C PHE A 42 -32.72 -2.72 4.61
N ALA A 43 -32.61 -1.41 4.86
CA ALA A 43 -31.38 -0.77 5.28
C ALA A 43 -30.83 -1.33 6.59
N LYS A 44 -31.68 -1.62 7.59
CA LYS A 44 -31.28 -2.19 8.88
C LYS A 44 -30.65 -3.57 8.72
N ARG A 45 -31.21 -4.44 7.86
CA ARG A 45 -30.68 -5.79 7.60
C ARG A 45 -29.34 -5.73 6.86
N SER A 46 -29.26 -4.93 5.79
CA SER A 46 -28.03 -4.72 5.03
C SER A 46 -26.91 -4.15 5.92
N PHE A 47 -27.24 -3.16 6.76
CA PHE A 47 -26.30 -2.57 7.71
C PHE A 47 -25.77 -3.59 8.72
N ALA A 48 -26.64 -4.46 9.26
CA ALA A 48 -26.24 -5.47 10.25
C ALA A 48 -25.30 -6.54 9.69
N ILE A 49 -25.55 -7.00 8.45
CA ILE A 49 -24.70 -7.97 7.76
C ILE A 49 -23.34 -7.33 7.46
N ALA A 50 -23.34 -6.12 6.87
CA ALA A 50 -22.13 -5.41 6.51
C ALA A 50 -21.26 -5.07 7.73
N ALA A 51 -21.86 -4.64 8.84
CA ALA A 51 -21.12 -4.33 10.06
C ALA A 51 -20.49 -5.58 10.70
N SER A 52 -21.23 -6.70 10.75
CA SER A 52 -20.72 -7.96 11.33
C SER A 52 -19.57 -8.54 10.49
N PHE A 53 -19.75 -8.63 9.17
CA PHE A 53 -18.70 -9.10 8.26
C PHE A 53 -17.51 -8.13 8.23
N GLY A 54 -17.79 -6.82 8.18
CA GLY A 54 -16.78 -5.77 8.20
C GLY A 54 -15.94 -5.79 9.48
N MET A 55 -16.52 -6.13 10.63
CA MET A 55 -15.79 -6.24 11.90
C MET A 55 -14.74 -7.35 11.84
N ALA A 56 -15.12 -8.54 11.35
CA ALA A 56 -14.16 -9.62 11.17
C ALA A 56 -13.08 -9.25 10.13
N ALA A 57 -13.49 -8.63 9.02
CA ALA A 57 -12.57 -8.22 7.96
C ALA A 57 -11.54 -7.17 8.44
N VAL A 58 -11.98 -6.12 9.16
CA VAL A 58 -11.08 -5.04 9.59
C VAL A 58 -10.08 -5.51 10.65
N LEU A 59 -10.49 -6.41 11.55
CA LEU A 59 -9.56 -7.05 12.49
C LEU A 59 -8.50 -7.88 11.75
N SER A 60 -8.92 -8.66 10.75
CA SER A 60 -8.00 -9.42 9.90
C SER A 60 -7.01 -8.52 9.16
N VAL A 61 -7.45 -7.38 8.62
CA VAL A 61 -6.56 -6.41 7.95
C VAL A 61 -5.48 -5.90 8.91
N ILE A 62 -5.85 -5.53 10.13
CA ILE A 62 -4.90 -4.97 11.10
C ILE A 62 -3.88 -6.02 11.54
N VAL A 63 -4.32 -7.23 11.88
CA VAL A 63 -3.42 -8.31 12.31
C VAL A 63 -2.49 -8.73 11.18
N LEU A 64 -3.02 -8.93 9.97
CA LEU A 64 -2.19 -9.31 8.82
C LEU A 64 -1.28 -8.16 8.35
N GLY A 65 -1.67 -6.92 8.61
CA GLY A 65 -0.84 -5.74 8.33
C GLY A 65 0.38 -5.67 9.24
N ASP A 66 0.21 -5.97 10.52
CA ASP A 66 1.31 -6.07 11.49
C ASP A 66 2.29 -7.19 11.11
N GLU A 67 1.79 -8.37 10.78
CA GLU A 67 2.61 -9.49 10.26
C GLU A 67 3.34 -9.12 8.96
N SER A 68 2.70 -8.36 8.07
CA SER A 68 3.31 -7.90 6.82
C SER A 68 4.46 -6.92 7.09
N GLY A 69 4.31 -6.01 8.05
CA GLY A 69 5.35 -5.08 8.48
C GLY A 69 6.58 -5.81 9.04
N TYR A 70 6.36 -6.85 9.85
CA TYR A 70 7.43 -7.66 10.44
C TYR A 70 8.22 -8.44 9.37
N GLU A 71 7.54 -9.20 8.50
CA GLU A 71 8.20 -9.94 7.38
C GLU A 71 8.97 -8.99 6.44
N MET A 72 8.44 -7.77 6.25
CA MET A 72 9.12 -6.74 5.47
C MET A 72 10.39 -6.22 6.13
N GLY A 73 10.47 -6.20 7.47
CA GLY A 73 11.70 -5.87 8.21
C GLY A 73 12.82 -6.88 8.00
N ASP A 74 12.48 -8.16 7.88
CA ASP A 74 13.45 -9.23 7.64
C ASP A 74 13.94 -9.27 6.18
N VAL A 75 13.04 -9.03 5.22
CA VAL A 75 13.34 -9.19 3.78
C VAL A 75 13.69 -7.87 3.07
N GLN A 76 13.13 -6.74 3.50
CA GLN A 76 13.22 -5.43 2.82
C GLN A 76 13.47 -4.28 3.80
N LYS A 77 14.61 -4.32 4.49
CA LYS A 77 15.06 -3.32 5.48
C LYS A 77 14.98 -1.88 4.99
N THR A 78 15.35 -1.63 3.72
CA THR A 78 15.27 -0.30 3.10
C THR A 78 13.87 0.28 3.08
N LYS A 79 12.87 -0.56 2.81
CA LYS A 79 11.47 -0.12 2.77
C LYS A 79 10.99 0.23 4.18
N LEU A 80 11.29 -0.62 5.17
CA LEU A 80 10.94 -0.38 6.57
C LEU A 80 11.57 0.93 7.09
N ALA A 81 12.88 1.11 6.88
CA ALA A 81 13.58 2.33 7.28
C ALA A 81 13.02 3.57 6.56
N ALA A 82 12.60 3.45 5.30
CA ALA A 82 11.99 4.56 4.56
C ALA A 82 10.56 4.91 5.02
N ILE A 83 9.71 3.94 5.36
CA ILE A 83 8.35 4.24 5.84
C ILE A 83 8.33 4.85 7.25
N GLU A 84 9.37 4.57 8.05
CA GLU A 84 9.56 5.17 9.38
C GLU A 84 10.45 6.43 9.34
N ALA A 85 11.01 6.75 8.17
CA ALA A 85 11.97 7.84 7.96
C ALA A 85 13.20 7.75 8.88
N GLU A 86 13.71 6.55 9.11
CA GLU A 86 14.87 6.31 9.98
C GLU A 86 16.18 6.41 9.20
N TRP A 87 16.83 7.58 9.29
CA TRP A 87 18.08 7.87 8.59
C TRP A 87 19.30 7.22 9.24
N GLU A 88 19.36 7.28 10.56
CA GLU A 88 20.44 6.75 11.39
C GLU A 88 20.01 5.44 12.05
N THR A 89 20.96 4.52 12.24
CA THR A 89 20.69 3.28 12.98
C THR A 89 20.39 3.59 14.44
N GLN A 90 19.21 3.17 14.89
CA GLN A 90 18.77 3.40 16.27
C GLN A 90 19.21 2.21 17.14
N PRO A 91 19.99 2.45 18.21
CA PRO A 91 20.28 1.39 19.17
C PRO A 91 18.99 0.99 19.87
N ALA A 92 18.91 -0.29 20.26
CA ALA A 92 17.81 -0.75 21.06
C ALA A 92 17.85 -0.08 22.44
N PRO A 93 16.73 0.46 22.96
CA PRO A 93 15.39 0.43 22.40
C PRO A 93 15.08 1.61 21.46
N ALA A 94 14.62 1.29 20.24
CA ALA A 94 14.40 2.29 19.19
C ALA A 94 13.12 3.13 19.39
N SER A 95 13.21 4.42 19.08
CA SER A 95 12.09 5.38 19.16
C SER A 95 11.27 5.40 17.87
N PHE A 96 9.94 5.50 17.98
CA PHE A 96 9.02 5.58 16.83
C PHE A 96 8.73 7.03 16.47
N THR A 97 8.98 7.41 15.23
CA THR A 97 8.69 8.77 14.73
C THR A 97 7.20 8.92 14.43
N LEU A 98 6.39 9.43 15.36
CA LEU A 98 4.93 9.65 15.23
C LEU A 98 4.59 10.71 14.17
N PHE A 99 5.40 11.75 14.04
CA PHE A 99 5.29 12.74 12.98
C PHE A 99 6.66 13.28 12.65
N GLY A 100 6.92 13.59 11.38
CA GLY A 100 8.15 14.23 10.92
C GLY A 100 8.01 14.60 9.45
N ILE A 101 8.83 15.54 9.00
CA ILE A 101 8.96 15.90 7.58
C ILE A 101 10.33 15.42 7.12
N PRO A 102 10.42 14.30 6.39
CA PRO A 102 11.70 13.76 5.94
C PRO A 102 12.35 14.65 4.89
N ASP A 103 13.63 14.95 5.06
CA ASP A 103 14.47 15.69 4.13
C ASP A 103 15.54 14.76 3.55
N GLN A 104 15.36 14.40 2.28
CA GLN A 104 16.24 13.44 1.59
C GLN A 104 17.64 14.00 1.36
N ASP A 105 17.75 15.31 1.11
CA ASP A 105 19.02 15.93 0.76
C ASP A 105 19.91 16.08 2.00
N LYS A 106 19.29 16.38 3.15
CA LYS A 106 19.97 16.46 4.44
C LYS A 106 20.06 15.12 5.18
N GLN A 107 19.29 14.12 4.78
CA GLN A 107 19.18 12.83 5.46
C GLN A 107 18.79 12.97 6.94
N GLU A 108 17.81 13.83 7.20
CA GLU A 108 17.32 14.20 8.52
C GLU A 108 15.80 14.38 8.50
N ASN A 109 15.16 14.37 9.67
CA ASN A 109 13.73 14.63 9.82
C ASN A 109 13.51 15.99 10.49
N HIS A 110 12.79 16.89 9.83
CA HIS A 110 12.34 18.14 10.42
C HIS A 110 11.07 17.92 11.26
N LEU A 111 10.91 18.70 12.34
CA LEU A 111 9.71 18.67 13.20
C LEU A 111 9.35 17.26 13.73
N ALA A 112 10.37 16.45 14.02
CA ALA A 112 10.18 15.07 14.46
C ALA A 112 9.57 14.99 15.87
N ILE A 113 8.42 14.33 15.99
CA ILE A 113 7.79 13.95 17.25
C ILE A 113 7.99 12.45 17.41
N GLN A 114 8.75 12.04 18.43
CA GLN A 114 9.09 10.65 18.67
C GLN A 114 8.42 10.11 19.94
N ILE A 115 7.94 8.86 19.86
CA ILE A 115 7.49 8.07 21.01
C ILE A 115 8.62 7.10 21.34
N PRO A 116 9.23 7.21 22.53
CA PRO A 116 10.37 6.37 22.88
C PRO A 116 9.92 4.90 23.04
N TYR A 117 10.83 3.96 22.78
CA TYR A 117 10.66 2.50 22.94
C TYR A 117 9.61 1.81 22.04
N ALA A 118 8.87 2.54 21.20
CA ALA A 118 7.77 1.98 20.43
C ALA A 118 8.21 1.30 19.11
N LEU A 119 9.31 1.75 18.49
CA LEU A 119 9.68 1.26 17.16
C LEU A 119 10.20 -0.18 17.19
N GLY A 120 11.03 -0.55 18.17
CA GLY A 120 11.53 -1.93 18.27
C GLY A 120 10.41 -2.97 18.47
N ILE A 121 9.34 -2.60 19.17
CA ILE A 121 8.18 -3.47 19.39
C ILE A 121 7.40 -3.67 18.07
N ILE A 122 7.25 -2.62 17.27
CA ILE A 122 6.47 -2.66 16.02
C ILE A 122 7.30 -3.27 14.88
N ALA A 123 8.56 -2.85 14.74
CA ALA A 123 9.43 -3.21 13.63
C ALA A 123 10.09 -4.59 13.79
N THR A 124 10.55 -4.91 15.00
CA THR A 124 11.36 -6.11 15.27
C THR A 124 10.74 -7.05 16.29
N ARG A 125 9.57 -6.70 16.86
CA ARG A 125 8.94 -7.43 17.99
C ARG A 125 9.91 -7.68 19.16
N SER A 126 10.85 -6.76 19.35
CA SER A 126 11.99 -6.90 20.26
C SER A 126 12.37 -5.55 20.85
N VAL A 127 12.86 -5.57 22.08
CA VAL A 127 13.34 -4.36 22.80
C VAL A 127 14.86 -4.23 22.79
N ASP A 128 15.54 -5.21 22.18
CA ASP A 128 16.98 -5.44 22.20
C ASP A 128 17.60 -5.51 20.80
N THR A 129 16.79 -5.55 19.74
CA THR A 129 17.26 -5.55 18.34
C THR A 129 17.38 -4.12 17.81
N PRO A 130 18.54 -3.71 17.25
CA PRO A 130 18.68 -2.41 16.62
C PRO A 130 17.94 -2.33 15.28
N VAL A 131 17.41 -1.16 14.96
CA VAL A 131 16.78 -0.88 13.66
C VAL A 131 17.79 -0.19 12.76
N ILE A 132 18.18 -0.84 11.67
CA ILE A 132 19.19 -0.34 10.73
C ILE A 132 18.61 0.86 9.96
N GLY A 133 19.33 1.98 10.00
CA GLY A 133 18.97 3.21 9.30
C GLY A 133 19.40 3.22 7.83
N LEU A 134 18.86 4.19 7.09
CA LEU A 134 19.13 4.35 5.66
C LEU A 134 20.60 4.61 5.33
N LYS A 135 21.36 5.31 6.19
CA LYS A 135 22.78 5.60 5.95
C LYS A 135 23.64 4.33 5.95
N ASP A 136 23.44 3.45 6.92
CA ASP A 136 24.16 2.16 6.97
C ASP A 136 23.77 1.25 5.80
N LEU A 137 22.50 1.27 5.39
CA LEU A 137 22.03 0.55 4.21
C LEU A 137 22.68 1.10 2.93
N MET A 138 22.87 2.41 2.80
CA MET A 138 23.59 3.00 1.67
C MET A 138 25.03 2.52 1.60
N VAL A 139 25.74 2.44 2.73
CA VAL A 139 27.11 1.89 2.77
C VAL A 139 27.14 0.44 2.29
N GLN A 140 26.20 -0.38 2.76
CA GLN A 140 26.07 -1.78 2.31
C GLN A 140 25.75 -1.86 0.81
N HIS A 141 24.85 -1.01 0.31
CA HIS A 141 24.50 -0.96 -1.11
C HIS A 141 25.69 -0.53 -1.97
N GLU A 142 26.51 0.41 -1.52
CA GLU A 142 27.72 0.82 -2.24
C GLU A 142 28.69 -0.36 -2.42
N GLU A 143 28.94 -1.13 -1.36
CA GLU A 143 29.78 -2.33 -1.43
C GLU A 143 29.20 -3.36 -2.42
N ARG A 144 27.88 -3.58 -2.35
CA ARG A 144 27.18 -4.48 -3.27
C ARG A 144 27.21 -4.00 -4.72
N ILE A 145 27.15 -2.69 -4.97
CA ILE A 145 27.31 -2.11 -6.32
C ILE A 145 28.70 -2.42 -6.85
N ARG A 146 29.75 -2.18 -6.06
CA ARG A 146 31.14 -2.47 -6.45
C ARG A 146 31.38 -3.97 -6.69
N ASN A 147 30.80 -4.84 -5.86
CA ASN A 147 30.85 -6.28 -6.07
C ASN A 147 30.05 -6.69 -7.32
N GLY A 148 28.91 -6.05 -7.57
CA GLY A 148 28.09 -6.23 -8.76
C GLY A 148 28.81 -5.84 -10.05
N MET A 149 29.68 -4.82 -10.03
CA MET A 149 30.53 -4.47 -11.18
C MET A 149 31.47 -5.62 -11.55
N LYS A 150 32.13 -6.23 -10.56
CA LYS A 150 33.01 -7.39 -10.76
C LYS A 150 32.22 -8.60 -11.27
N ALA A 151 31.03 -8.84 -10.70
CA ALA A 151 30.13 -9.89 -11.16
C ALA A 151 29.71 -9.69 -12.63
N TYR A 152 29.46 -8.43 -13.03
CA TYR A 152 29.12 -8.08 -14.40
C TYR A 152 30.30 -8.31 -15.36
N GLU A 153 31.53 -7.97 -14.96
CA GLU A 153 32.74 -8.25 -15.73
C GLU A 153 32.92 -9.74 -16.00
N LEU A 154 32.78 -10.57 -14.96
CA LEU A 154 32.83 -12.03 -15.07
C LEU A 154 31.72 -12.56 -15.98
N LEU A 155 30.52 -11.96 -15.92
CA LEU A 155 29.41 -12.32 -16.81
C LEU A 155 29.74 -12.03 -18.29
N GLU A 156 30.38 -10.88 -18.59
CA GLU A 156 30.80 -10.56 -19.96
C GLU A 156 31.88 -11.52 -20.45
N GLN A 157 32.84 -11.92 -19.60
CA GLN A 157 33.84 -12.94 -19.96
C GLN A 157 33.19 -14.30 -20.29
N LEU A 158 32.20 -14.72 -19.50
CA LEU A 158 31.45 -15.95 -19.75
C LEU A 158 30.60 -15.83 -21.03
N ARG A 159 29.99 -14.68 -21.28
CA ARG A 159 29.21 -14.41 -22.50
C ARG A 159 30.08 -14.38 -23.75
N ALA A 160 31.31 -13.89 -23.64
CA ALA A 160 32.31 -13.89 -24.71
C ALA A 160 32.87 -15.30 -25.02
N GLY A 161 32.47 -16.33 -24.26
CA GLY A 161 32.81 -17.72 -24.52
C GLY A 161 33.95 -18.28 -23.65
N SER A 162 34.33 -17.61 -22.56
CA SER A 162 35.34 -18.15 -21.63
C SER A 162 34.91 -19.50 -21.05
N THR A 163 35.79 -20.49 -21.16
CA THR A 163 35.59 -21.87 -20.66
C THR A 163 36.29 -22.13 -19.33
N ASP A 164 36.95 -21.13 -18.75
CA ASP A 164 37.69 -21.27 -17.50
C ASP A 164 36.75 -21.57 -16.31
N GLN A 165 37.07 -22.64 -15.59
CA GLN A 165 36.32 -23.05 -14.40
C GLN A 165 36.45 -22.04 -13.27
N ALA A 166 37.61 -21.39 -13.12
CA ALA A 166 37.83 -20.39 -12.09
C ALA A 166 36.91 -19.17 -12.27
N VAL A 167 36.71 -18.72 -13.51
CA VAL A 167 35.78 -17.62 -13.85
C VAL A 167 34.34 -18.00 -13.51
N ARG A 168 33.93 -19.23 -13.81
CA ARG A 168 32.59 -19.74 -13.47
C ARG A 168 32.36 -19.80 -11.96
N ASP A 169 33.34 -20.27 -11.21
CA ASP A 169 33.25 -20.40 -9.75
C ASP A 169 33.21 -19.02 -9.08
N GLN A 170 34.07 -18.09 -9.53
CA GLN A 170 34.04 -16.70 -9.07
C GLN A 170 32.70 -16.03 -9.40
N PHE A 171 32.19 -16.18 -10.62
CA PHE A 171 30.88 -15.64 -11.00
C PHE A 171 29.77 -16.22 -10.12
N ASN A 172 29.77 -17.53 -9.87
CA ASN A 172 28.78 -18.18 -9.02
C ASN A 172 28.80 -17.67 -7.58
N SER A 173 29.96 -17.24 -7.07
CA SER A 173 30.08 -16.65 -5.73
C SER A 173 29.58 -15.20 -5.65
N MET A 174 29.69 -14.44 -6.76
CA MET A 174 29.36 -13.01 -6.81
C MET A 174 28.00 -12.68 -7.46
N LYS A 175 27.36 -13.65 -8.15
CA LYS A 175 26.10 -13.44 -8.89
C LYS A 175 24.95 -12.87 -8.05
N LYS A 176 24.98 -13.04 -6.72
CA LYS A 176 23.99 -12.49 -5.79
C LYS A 176 23.92 -10.95 -5.81
N ASP A 177 25.02 -10.29 -6.18
CA ASP A 177 25.11 -8.83 -6.22
C ASP A 177 25.09 -8.27 -7.65
N LEU A 178 24.90 -9.15 -8.66
CA LEU A 178 24.85 -8.75 -10.07
C LEU A 178 23.77 -7.69 -10.32
N GLY A 179 22.62 -7.78 -9.65
CA GLY A 179 21.55 -6.79 -9.78
C GLY A 179 21.96 -5.39 -9.32
N TYR A 180 22.82 -5.27 -8.30
CA TYR A 180 23.36 -3.99 -7.85
C TYR A 180 24.32 -3.39 -8.87
N GLY A 181 25.11 -4.22 -9.57
CA GLY A 181 25.91 -3.76 -10.71
C GLY A 181 25.03 -3.17 -11.83
N LEU A 182 23.84 -3.74 -12.07
CA LEU A 182 22.91 -3.23 -13.09
C LEU A 182 22.30 -1.87 -12.75
N LEU A 183 22.36 -1.39 -11.50
CA LEU A 183 21.94 -0.02 -11.15
C LEU A 183 22.76 1.03 -11.90
N LEU A 184 24.03 0.72 -12.21
CA LEU A 184 24.93 1.61 -12.93
C LEU A 184 24.56 1.76 -14.42
N LYS A 185 23.80 0.82 -15.00
CA LYS A 185 23.37 0.89 -16.42
C LYS A 185 22.54 2.13 -16.76
N ARG A 186 21.96 2.77 -15.74
CA ARG A 186 21.25 4.04 -15.90
C ARG A 186 22.20 5.21 -16.22
N TYR A 187 23.46 5.14 -15.82
CA TYR A 187 24.44 6.23 -15.93
C TYR A 187 25.55 5.96 -16.93
N THR A 188 25.90 4.68 -17.14
CA THR A 188 26.90 4.26 -18.13
C THR A 188 26.42 3.03 -18.90
N PRO A 189 26.66 2.94 -20.23
CA PRO A 189 26.36 1.75 -21.00
C PRO A 189 27.17 0.52 -20.54
N ASN A 190 28.40 0.72 -20.07
CA ASN A 190 29.26 -0.35 -19.57
C ASN A 190 29.37 -0.26 -18.05
N VAL A 191 28.96 -1.30 -17.32
CA VAL A 191 28.98 -1.26 -15.85
C VAL A 191 30.41 -1.15 -15.29
N THR A 192 31.40 -1.68 -16.01
CA THR A 192 32.80 -1.79 -15.55
C THR A 192 33.60 -0.49 -15.62
N ASP A 193 33.16 0.50 -16.40
CA ASP A 193 33.85 1.80 -16.56
C ASP A 193 33.24 2.92 -15.68
N ALA A 194 32.32 2.56 -14.78
CA ALA A 194 31.64 3.52 -13.93
C ALA A 194 32.63 4.33 -13.07
N THR A 195 32.51 5.65 -13.16
CA THR A 195 33.27 6.60 -12.33
C THR A 195 32.80 6.57 -10.89
N GLU A 196 33.66 7.01 -9.96
CA GLU A 196 33.32 7.11 -8.54
C GLU A 196 32.08 7.99 -8.30
N ALA A 197 31.92 9.08 -9.06
CA ALA A 197 30.74 9.92 -8.97
C ALA A 197 29.45 9.19 -9.38
N GLN A 198 29.51 8.33 -10.41
CA GLN A 198 28.37 7.51 -10.84
C GLN A 198 28.04 6.42 -9.81
N ILE A 199 29.05 5.82 -9.16
CA ILE A 199 28.85 4.87 -8.07
C ILE A 199 28.13 5.53 -6.91
N GLN A 200 28.61 6.69 -6.45
CA GLN A 200 27.97 7.44 -5.37
C GLN A 200 26.53 7.86 -5.72
N GLN A 201 26.28 8.27 -6.97
CA GLN A 201 24.92 8.61 -7.41
C GLN A 201 24.01 7.37 -7.46
N ALA A 202 24.50 6.23 -7.95
CA ALA A 202 23.75 4.97 -7.97
C ALA A 202 23.44 4.47 -6.55
N THR A 203 24.36 4.62 -5.61
CA THR A 203 24.14 4.33 -4.19
C THR A 203 23.04 5.20 -3.61
N LYS A 204 23.03 6.51 -3.88
CA LYS A 204 21.95 7.40 -3.44
C LYS A 204 20.60 7.02 -4.05
N ASP A 205 20.58 6.74 -5.36
CA ASP A 205 19.37 6.33 -6.08
C ASP A 205 18.93 4.89 -5.76
N SER A 206 19.72 4.13 -4.99
CA SER A 206 19.35 2.80 -4.49
C SER A 206 18.27 2.85 -3.40
N ILE A 207 18.06 4.02 -2.80
CA ILE A 207 17.05 4.28 -1.78
C ILE A 207 15.87 5.03 -2.44
N PRO A 208 14.62 4.55 -2.31
CA PRO A 208 13.47 5.28 -2.82
C PRO A 208 13.28 6.58 -2.05
N ARG A 209 12.56 7.55 -2.63
CA ARG A 209 12.26 8.80 -1.93
C ARG A 209 11.48 8.52 -0.65
N VAL A 210 12.01 8.95 0.48
CA VAL A 210 11.48 8.65 1.82
C VAL A 210 10.15 9.37 2.07
N ALA A 211 10.06 10.66 1.76
CA ALA A 211 8.88 11.46 2.10
C ALA A 211 7.55 10.91 1.52
N PRO A 212 7.44 10.56 0.21
CA PRO A 212 6.21 9.97 -0.32
C PRO A 212 5.81 8.66 0.37
N LEU A 213 6.78 7.80 0.69
CA LEU A 213 6.53 6.52 1.38
C LEU A 213 6.02 6.74 2.79
N TYR A 214 6.70 7.60 3.55
CA TYR A 214 6.34 7.99 4.89
C TYR A 214 4.88 8.50 4.96
N PHE A 215 4.51 9.45 4.10
CA PHE A 215 3.16 10.02 4.11
C PHE A 215 2.10 9.03 3.61
N ALA A 216 2.38 8.24 2.57
CA ALA A 216 1.45 7.22 2.10
C ALA A 216 1.17 6.17 3.18
N PHE A 217 2.20 5.70 3.89
CA PHE A 217 2.05 4.77 5.00
C PHE A 217 1.18 5.36 6.12
N ARG A 218 1.40 6.63 6.50
CA ARG A 218 0.59 7.28 7.55
C ARG A 218 -0.85 7.51 7.13
N ILE A 219 -1.10 7.86 5.86
CA ILE A 219 -2.47 7.94 5.32
C ILE A 219 -3.15 6.58 5.41
N MET A 220 -2.50 5.51 4.96
CA MET A 220 -3.03 4.14 5.03
C MET A 220 -3.39 3.74 6.46
N VAL A 221 -2.47 3.92 7.41
CA VAL A 221 -2.68 3.56 8.82
C VAL A 221 -3.77 4.41 9.45
N ALA A 222 -3.79 5.73 9.21
CA ALA A 222 -4.83 6.62 9.73
C ALA A 222 -6.22 6.24 9.19
N CYS A 223 -6.35 5.95 7.89
CA CYS A 223 -7.58 5.44 7.31
C CYS A 223 -7.97 4.09 7.91
N GLY A 224 -7.02 3.18 8.13
CA GLY A 224 -7.25 1.88 8.78
C GLY A 224 -7.87 2.00 10.17
N PHE A 225 -7.32 2.88 11.03
CA PHE A 225 -7.88 3.12 12.36
C PHE A 225 -9.24 3.84 12.33
N LEU A 226 -9.45 4.78 11.40
CA LEU A 226 -10.76 5.41 11.21
C LEU A 226 -11.81 4.39 10.77
N LEU A 227 -11.45 3.48 9.86
CA LEU A 227 -12.29 2.39 9.39
C LEU A 227 -12.65 1.44 10.53
N LEU A 228 -11.65 1.05 11.35
CA LEU A 228 -11.89 0.26 12.55
C LEU A 228 -12.90 0.95 13.48
N ALA A 229 -12.70 2.24 13.77
CA ALA A 229 -13.61 2.98 14.65
C ALA A 229 -15.04 2.99 14.09
N ILE A 230 -15.23 3.31 12.81
CA ILE A 230 -16.55 3.37 12.17
C ILE A 230 -17.23 2.00 12.18
N ILE A 231 -16.51 0.95 11.77
CA ILE A 231 -17.04 -0.41 11.70
C ILE A 231 -17.33 -0.95 13.09
N ALA A 232 -16.44 -0.79 14.05
CA ALA A 232 -16.61 -1.27 15.42
C ALA A 232 -17.80 -0.59 16.12
N LEU A 233 -17.96 0.73 15.95
CA LEU A 233 -19.11 1.46 16.49
C LEU A 233 -20.42 1.05 15.79
N SER A 234 -20.36 0.77 14.48
CA SER A 234 -21.50 0.28 13.71
C SER A 234 -21.90 -1.13 14.18
N PHE A 235 -20.95 -2.03 14.33
CA PHE A 235 -21.14 -3.38 14.88
C PHE A 235 -21.67 -3.33 16.31
N TRP A 236 -21.15 -2.43 17.15
CA TRP A 236 -21.67 -2.20 18.50
C TRP A 236 -23.15 -1.76 18.49
N SER A 237 -23.56 -0.91 17.55
CA SER A 237 -24.96 -0.52 17.39
C SER A 237 -25.85 -1.71 16.99
N VAL A 238 -25.31 -2.66 16.23
CA VAL A 238 -26.00 -3.89 15.81
C VAL A 238 -26.24 -4.81 16.99
N ILE A 239 -25.20 -5.12 17.77
CA ILE A 239 -25.34 -6.04 18.93
C ILE A 239 -26.24 -5.47 20.03
N ARG A 240 -26.32 -4.14 20.15
CA ARG A 240 -27.23 -3.47 21.10
C ARG A 240 -28.65 -3.30 20.54
N ASN A 241 -28.91 -3.73 19.30
CA ASN A 241 -30.16 -3.52 18.56
C ASN A 241 -30.60 -2.04 18.50
N ARG A 242 -29.63 -1.11 18.45
CA ARG A 242 -29.83 0.35 18.41
C ARG A 242 -29.49 0.95 17.03
N ILE A 243 -29.67 0.15 15.98
CA ILE A 243 -29.37 0.55 14.60
C ILE A 243 -30.29 1.70 14.20
N GLY A 244 -29.71 2.79 13.69
CA GLY A 244 -30.46 3.96 13.21
C GLY A 244 -30.67 5.08 14.24
N GLU A 245 -30.36 4.86 15.52
CA GLU A 245 -30.59 5.88 16.58
C GLU A 245 -29.57 7.03 16.51
N LYS A 246 -28.28 6.71 16.36
CA LYS A 246 -27.18 7.69 16.39
C LYS A 246 -26.90 8.23 14.98
N LYS A 247 -27.52 9.36 14.64
CA LYS A 247 -27.36 10.02 13.31
C LYS A 247 -25.91 10.36 12.96
N TRP A 248 -25.07 10.70 13.94
CA TRP A 248 -23.66 11.02 13.69
C TRP A 248 -22.88 9.79 13.17
N LEU A 249 -23.19 8.60 13.68
CA LEU A 249 -22.56 7.35 13.25
C LEU A 249 -22.97 6.99 11.82
N LEU A 250 -24.25 7.22 11.48
CA LEU A 250 -24.72 7.05 10.10
C LEU A 250 -24.04 8.02 9.13
N ARG A 251 -23.83 9.28 9.54
CA ARG A 251 -23.09 10.26 8.73
C ARG A 251 -21.62 9.86 8.60
N ALA A 252 -21.00 9.37 9.67
CA ALA A 252 -19.63 8.87 9.63
C ALA A 252 -19.48 7.67 8.68
N ALA A 253 -20.41 6.71 8.72
CA ALA A 253 -20.42 5.58 7.78
C ALA A 253 -20.61 6.03 6.31
N LEU A 254 -21.46 7.04 6.07
CA LEU A 254 -21.69 7.60 4.73
C LEU A 254 -20.46 8.36 4.20
N TYR A 255 -19.88 9.26 4.99
CA TYR A 255 -18.70 10.03 4.58
C TYR A 255 -17.42 9.19 4.63
N GLY A 256 -17.43 8.07 5.34
CA GLY A 256 -16.35 7.10 5.38
C GLY A 256 -16.26 6.22 4.14
N ILE A 257 -17.22 6.30 3.20
CA ILE A 257 -17.22 5.48 1.98
C ILE A 257 -15.88 5.60 1.23
N PRO A 258 -15.27 6.78 0.99
CA PRO A 258 -14.02 6.86 0.23
C PRO A 258 -12.77 6.33 0.97
N LEU A 259 -12.83 6.16 2.30
CA LEU A 259 -11.65 5.84 3.11
C LEU A 259 -10.96 4.52 2.74
N PRO A 260 -11.67 3.39 2.48
CA PRO A 260 -11.02 2.16 2.06
C PRO A 260 -10.28 2.32 0.74
N TRP A 261 -10.85 3.03 -0.25
CA TRP A 261 -10.20 3.30 -1.54
C TRP A 261 -8.90 4.10 -1.35
N ILE A 262 -8.93 5.16 -0.54
CA ILE A 262 -7.72 5.94 -0.24
C ILE A 262 -6.66 5.05 0.45
N ALA A 263 -7.07 4.23 1.41
CA ALA A 263 -6.17 3.35 2.15
C ALA A 263 -5.52 2.29 1.25
N VAL A 264 -6.29 1.64 0.36
CA VAL A 264 -5.74 0.60 -0.52
C VAL A 264 -4.80 1.18 -1.57
N GLU A 265 -5.11 2.35 -2.14
CA GLU A 265 -4.21 3.01 -3.10
C GLU A 265 -2.91 3.47 -2.43
N ALA A 266 -3.01 4.03 -1.22
CA ALA A 266 -1.84 4.38 -0.42
C ALA A 266 -1.01 3.14 -0.04
N GLY A 267 -1.65 2.03 0.32
CA GLY A 267 -0.98 0.76 0.62
C GLY A 267 -0.27 0.15 -0.59
N TRP A 268 -0.90 0.16 -1.76
CA TRP A 268 -0.27 -0.25 -3.02
C TRP A 268 0.91 0.64 -3.37
N PHE A 269 0.80 1.95 -3.18
CA PHE A 269 1.91 2.87 -3.36
C PHE A 269 3.08 2.52 -2.44
N VAL A 270 2.85 2.29 -1.14
CA VAL A 270 3.89 1.88 -0.18
C VAL A 270 4.56 0.56 -0.62
N ALA A 271 3.76 -0.42 -1.05
CA ALA A 271 4.28 -1.73 -1.45
C ALA A 271 5.12 -1.67 -2.74
N GLU A 272 4.63 -0.96 -3.76
CA GLU A 272 5.23 -0.93 -5.11
C GLU A 272 6.30 0.15 -5.25
N TYR A 273 6.03 1.38 -4.81
CA TYR A 273 7.02 2.45 -4.83
C TYR A 273 8.15 2.16 -3.84
N GLY A 274 7.85 1.54 -2.70
CA GLY A 274 8.87 1.16 -1.71
C GLY A 274 9.82 0.07 -2.19
N ARG A 275 9.53 -0.58 -3.32
CA ARG A 275 10.43 -1.53 -3.99
C ARG A 275 11.38 -0.82 -4.97
N GLN A 276 11.12 0.43 -5.35
CA GLN A 276 12.05 1.18 -6.20
C GLN A 276 13.43 1.24 -5.53
N PRO A 277 14.52 1.09 -6.30
CA PRO A 277 14.60 1.09 -7.77
C PRO A 277 14.44 -0.28 -8.46
N TRP A 278 13.88 -1.29 -7.79
CA TRP A 278 13.84 -2.66 -8.28
C TRP A 278 12.50 -3.05 -8.94
N ALA A 279 12.58 -3.62 -10.15
CA ALA A 279 11.46 -4.36 -10.74
C ALA A 279 11.34 -5.74 -10.10
N ILE A 280 12.48 -6.44 -9.98
CA ILE A 280 12.64 -7.67 -9.20
C ILE A 280 13.66 -7.36 -8.10
N GLY A 281 13.24 -7.47 -6.84
CA GLY A 281 14.05 -7.07 -5.68
C GLY A 281 15.48 -7.61 -5.75
N GLU A 282 16.46 -6.72 -5.62
CA GLU A 282 17.91 -6.99 -5.66
C GLU A 282 18.47 -7.63 -6.94
N VAL A 283 17.62 -7.94 -7.92
CA VAL A 283 18.01 -8.70 -9.12
C VAL A 283 17.94 -7.84 -10.38
N LEU A 284 16.82 -7.14 -10.59
CA LEU A 284 16.59 -6.40 -11.83
C LEU A 284 16.08 -4.98 -11.55
N PRO A 285 16.87 -3.94 -11.85
CA PRO A 285 16.45 -2.55 -11.73
C PRO A 285 15.33 -2.17 -12.72
N THR A 286 14.46 -1.24 -12.32
CA THR A 286 13.34 -0.75 -13.15
C THR A 286 13.80 -0.08 -14.43
N ALA A 287 14.91 0.67 -14.39
CA ALA A 287 15.49 1.35 -15.55
C ALA A 287 16.05 0.40 -16.63
N VAL A 288 16.25 -0.88 -16.29
CA VAL A 288 16.76 -1.91 -17.21
C VAL A 288 15.64 -2.86 -17.66
N ALA A 289 14.51 -2.88 -16.96
CA ALA A 289 13.41 -3.81 -17.19
C ALA A 289 12.41 -3.34 -18.26
N ASN A 290 12.54 -2.12 -18.78
CA ASN A 290 11.60 -1.54 -19.74
C ASN A 290 11.85 -2.00 -21.18
N SER A 291 10.79 -2.00 -21.99
CA SER A 291 10.89 -2.26 -23.42
C SER A 291 11.51 -1.07 -24.17
N SER A 292 12.24 -1.35 -25.25
CA SER A 292 12.82 -0.33 -26.14
C SER A 292 11.77 0.25 -27.08
N LEU A 293 10.95 1.18 -26.58
CA LEU A 293 9.87 1.85 -27.32
C LEU A 293 10.14 3.35 -27.46
N THR A 294 9.50 3.98 -28.46
CA THR A 294 9.58 5.44 -28.61
C THR A 294 8.66 6.14 -27.61
N VAL A 295 8.99 7.39 -27.27
CA VAL A 295 8.14 8.22 -26.40
C VAL A 295 6.75 8.43 -27.02
N GLY A 296 6.65 8.49 -28.36
CA GLY A 296 5.39 8.66 -29.09
C GLY A 296 4.41 7.51 -28.87
N ASP A 297 4.87 6.27 -28.99
CA ASP A 297 4.04 5.06 -28.78
C ASP A 297 3.52 4.99 -27.34
N LEU A 298 4.38 5.36 -26.39
CA LEU A 298 4.05 5.36 -24.96
C LEU A 298 3.01 6.44 -24.63
N LEU A 299 3.20 7.68 -25.12
CA LEU A 299 2.24 8.76 -24.91
C LEU A 299 0.89 8.45 -25.58
N PHE A 300 0.90 7.94 -26.81
CA PHE A 300 -0.34 7.58 -27.51
C PHE A 300 -1.15 6.53 -26.74
N SER A 301 -0.52 5.42 -26.35
CA SER A 301 -1.19 4.36 -25.60
C SER A 301 -1.64 4.84 -24.22
N MET A 302 -0.84 5.63 -23.51
CA MET A 302 -1.20 6.21 -22.22
C MET A 302 -2.42 7.13 -22.35
N PHE A 303 -2.44 8.08 -23.29
CA PHE A 303 -3.59 8.97 -23.47
C PHE A 303 -4.85 8.21 -23.88
N LEU A 304 -4.72 7.21 -24.75
CA LEU A 304 -5.84 6.37 -25.16
C LEU A 304 -6.44 5.61 -23.96
N ILE A 305 -5.60 4.93 -23.19
CA ILE A 305 -6.04 4.14 -22.03
C ILE A 305 -6.60 5.06 -20.94
N CYS A 306 -5.91 6.14 -20.58
CA CYS A 306 -6.38 7.10 -19.57
C CYS A 306 -7.69 7.78 -19.99
N GLY A 307 -7.84 8.14 -21.28
CA GLY A 307 -9.06 8.72 -21.81
C GLY A 307 -10.25 7.76 -21.70
N LEU A 308 -10.06 6.50 -22.10
CA LEU A 308 -11.09 5.45 -22.00
C LEU A 308 -11.45 5.15 -20.54
N TYR A 309 -10.45 5.01 -19.66
CA TYR A 309 -10.68 4.75 -18.23
C TYR A 309 -11.43 5.92 -17.56
N THR A 310 -11.12 7.16 -17.94
CA THR A 310 -11.85 8.33 -17.44
C THR A 310 -13.31 8.31 -17.89
N LEU A 311 -13.57 7.98 -19.15
CA LEU A 311 -14.94 7.86 -19.69
C LEU A 311 -15.72 6.76 -18.97
N PHE A 312 -15.11 5.59 -18.77
CA PHE A 312 -15.74 4.49 -18.06
C PHE A 312 -15.97 4.81 -16.58
N LEU A 313 -15.04 5.50 -15.92
CA LEU A 313 -15.19 5.92 -14.53
C LEU A 313 -16.37 6.90 -14.38
N VAL A 314 -16.51 7.88 -15.28
CA VAL A 314 -17.64 8.83 -15.24
C VAL A 314 -18.97 8.10 -15.45
N ALA A 315 -19.03 7.19 -16.42
CA ALA A 315 -20.23 6.40 -16.69
C ALA A 315 -20.59 5.47 -15.51
N GLU A 316 -19.60 4.78 -14.93
CA GLU A 316 -19.77 3.88 -13.79
C GLU A 316 -20.23 4.65 -12.55
N LEU A 317 -19.59 5.76 -12.20
CA LEU A 317 -19.99 6.60 -11.07
C LEU A 317 -21.40 7.17 -11.27
N PHE A 318 -21.75 7.60 -12.49
CA PHE A 318 -23.11 8.05 -12.79
C PHE A 318 -24.14 6.95 -12.50
N LEU A 319 -23.89 5.72 -12.98
CA LEU A 319 -24.78 4.59 -12.76
C LEU A 319 -24.83 4.20 -11.27
N MET A 320 -23.69 4.14 -10.59
CA MET A 320 -23.59 3.84 -9.16
C MET A 320 -24.38 4.84 -8.33
N PHE A 321 -24.19 6.15 -8.53
CA PHE A 321 -24.97 7.17 -7.83
C PHE A 321 -26.46 7.13 -8.20
N LYS A 322 -26.80 6.88 -9.47
CA LYS A 322 -28.20 6.76 -9.90
C LYS A 322 -28.91 5.62 -9.17
N PHE A 323 -28.34 4.42 -9.17
CA PHE A 323 -28.95 3.25 -8.54
C PHE A 323 -28.88 3.30 -7.01
N ALA A 324 -27.79 3.81 -6.42
CA ALA A 324 -27.71 4.02 -4.99
C ALA A 324 -28.67 5.12 -4.48
N ARG A 325 -29.08 6.07 -5.31
CA ARG A 325 -30.11 7.07 -4.93
C ARG A 325 -31.54 6.56 -5.07
N LEU A 326 -31.79 5.71 -6.07
CA LEU A 326 -33.08 5.03 -6.27
C LEU A 326 -33.31 3.96 -5.20
N GLY A 327 -32.25 3.27 -4.78
CA GLY A 327 -32.33 2.15 -3.85
C GLY A 327 -33.12 0.98 -4.41
N PRO A 328 -33.73 0.15 -3.55
CA PRO A 328 -34.35 -1.10 -3.98
C PRO A 328 -35.57 -0.91 -4.90
N SER A 329 -36.09 0.32 -5.05
CA SER A 329 -37.10 0.68 -6.06
C SER A 329 -36.61 0.56 -7.51
N SER A 330 -35.32 0.32 -7.75
CA SER A 330 -34.83 -0.05 -9.08
C SER A 330 -35.29 -1.44 -9.53
N LEU A 331 -35.68 -2.31 -8.58
CA LEU A 331 -36.08 -3.69 -8.83
C LEU A 331 -37.52 -3.84 -9.35
N LYS A 332 -38.36 -2.80 -9.25
CA LYS A 332 -39.74 -2.79 -9.75
C LYS A 332 -40.61 -3.88 -9.12
N THR A 333 -40.53 -4.05 -7.80
CA THR A 333 -41.27 -5.11 -7.08
C THR A 333 -42.60 -4.65 -6.46
N GLY A 334 -42.90 -3.36 -6.50
CA GLY A 334 -44.10 -2.74 -5.91
C GLY A 334 -44.04 -2.51 -4.39
N ARG A 335 -42.89 -2.71 -3.74
CA ARG A 335 -42.78 -2.77 -2.27
C ARG A 335 -41.97 -1.65 -1.65
N TYR A 336 -41.17 -0.93 -2.43
CA TYR A 336 -40.17 0.01 -1.92
C TYR A 336 -40.60 1.48 -2.03
N HIS A 337 -39.89 2.36 -1.34
CA HIS A 337 -40.26 3.77 -1.15
C HIS A 337 -40.78 4.52 -2.40
N PHE A 338 -40.11 4.40 -3.56
CA PHE A 338 -40.54 5.10 -4.79
C PHE A 338 -41.56 4.33 -5.65
N GLU A 339 -41.95 3.12 -5.25
CA GLU A 339 -42.94 2.30 -5.93
C GLU A 339 -44.32 2.40 -5.26
N GLN A 340 -44.35 2.79 -3.98
CA GLN A 340 -45.59 3.01 -3.26
C GLN A 340 -46.19 4.35 -3.71
N SER A 341 -47.33 4.28 -4.40
CA SER A 341 -48.19 5.44 -4.61
C SER A 341 -48.55 5.97 -3.22
N THR A 342 -48.19 7.21 -2.88
CA THR A 342 -48.66 7.87 -1.66
C THR A 342 -50.19 7.83 -1.66
N VAL A 343 -50.78 6.88 -0.94
CA VAL A 343 -52.20 6.94 -0.57
C VAL A 343 -52.28 8.07 0.45
N THR A 344 -52.65 9.24 -0.04
CA THR A 344 -52.99 10.40 0.75
C THR A 344 -54.00 9.96 1.81
N SER A 345 -53.64 10.21 3.06
CA SER A 345 -54.44 10.07 4.26
C SER A 345 -55.93 10.41 4.06
N GLN A 346 -56.82 9.46 4.34
CA GLN A 346 -58.18 9.79 4.76
C GLN A 346 -58.11 10.64 6.04
N PRO A 347 -58.92 11.72 6.17
CA PRO A 347 -59.01 12.46 7.41
C PRO A 347 -59.84 11.68 8.45
N ALA A 348 -59.46 11.91 9.70
CA ALA A 348 -59.99 11.44 10.98
C ALA A 348 -61.43 10.92 11.07
N ARG A 349 -61.60 9.91 11.94
CA ARG A 349 -62.80 9.78 12.78
C ARG A 349 -62.38 9.86 14.24
#